data_AF-A0A0Q5E9M9-F1
#
_entry.id   AF-A0A0Q5E9M9-F1
#
_cell.length_a   1.000
_cell.length_b   1.000
_cell.length_c   1.000
_cell.angle_alpha   90.00
_cell.angle_beta   90.00
_cell.angle_gamma   90.00
#
_symmetry.space_group_name_H-M   'P 1'
#
loop_
_entity.id
_entity.type
_entity.pdbx_description
1 polymer ?
#
loop_
_entity_poly.entity_id
_entity_poly.type
_entity_poly.pdbx_seq_one_letter_code
_entity_poly.pdbx_strand_id
1 'polypeptide(L)'
;MTDQTADGARTPQLFAEVVRADALHYTTMFAEKPFEPALLLFCANGAYRILSPGEDHPGSYVAEGPLDADRVRVDFISWPSEDWNRNVAFHVLDFDRTSGRFTQQLRLPGDPEPKHQAGRHTEVTALGRWDADTTWESAAPRLASVFAALAAG
;
A
#
# COMPACT_ATOMS: atom_id res chain seq x y z
N MET A 1 41.74 7.93 -24.22
CA MET A 1 41.92 7.24 -22.93
C MET A 1 40.85 7.80 -22.02
N THR A 2 39.71 7.10 -21.92
CA THR A 2 38.54 7.52 -21.17
C THR A 2 38.77 7.28 -19.69
N ASP A 3 38.79 8.36 -18.91
CA ASP A 3 38.81 8.32 -17.47
C ASP A 3 37.41 7.92 -16.98
N GLN A 4 37.30 6.67 -16.54
CA GLN A 4 36.09 6.08 -15.99
C GLN A 4 36.07 6.48 -14.51
N THR A 5 35.58 7.69 -14.23
CA THR A 5 35.38 8.16 -12.85
C THR A 5 34.51 7.16 -12.10
N ALA A 6 35.05 6.67 -10.99
CA ALA A 6 34.41 5.74 -10.08
C ALA A 6 32.97 6.13 -9.78
N ASP A 7 32.03 5.33 -10.25
CA ASP A 7 30.62 5.40 -9.86
C ASP A 7 30.57 4.92 -8.40
N GLY A 8 30.61 5.88 -7.47
CA GLY A 8 30.53 5.59 -6.04
C GLY A 8 29.30 4.74 -5.77
N ALA A 9 29.48 3.59 -5.13
CA ALA A 9 28.41 2.64 -4.87
C ALA A 9 27.19 3.37 -4.27
N ARG A 10 26.13 3.53 -5.06
CA ARG A 10 24.87 4.09 -4.58
C ARG A 10 24.12 2.98 -3.86
N THR A 11 24.05 3.06 -2.53
CA THR A 11 23.09 2.24 -1.78
C THR A 11 21.69 2.72 -2.15
N PRO A 12 20.85 1.89 -2.78
CA PRO A 12 19.48 2.29 -3.07
C PRO A 12 18.72 2.54 -1.77
N GLN A 13 18.00 3.65 -1.69
CA GLN A 13 17.06 3.90 -0.59
C GLN A 13 15.93 2.89 -0.67
N LEU A 14 15.58 2.30 0.48
CA LEU A 14 14.50 1.31 0.57
C LEU A 14 13.15 1.93 0.17
N PHE A 15 12.84 3.08 0.78
CA PHE A 15 11.68 3.90 0.45
C PHE A 15 12.17 5.26 -0.04
N ALA A 16 11.86 5.60 -1.29
CA ALA A 16 12.05 6.95 -1.82
C ALA A 16 10.91 7.86 -1.34
N GLU A 17 10.84 9.08 -1.88
CA GLU A 17 9.74 10.01 -1.65
C GLU A 17 8.38 9.34 -1.89
N VAL A 18 7.43 9.59 -0.99
CA VAL A 18 6.03 9.17 -1.16
C VAL A 18 5.38 10.06 -2.23
N VAL A 19 4.99 9.44 -3.34
CA VAL A 19 4.36 10.13 -4.48
C VAL A 19 2.84 10.07 -4.43
N ARG A 20 2.27 9.15 -3.64
CA ARG A 20 0.83 9.01 -3.46
C ARG A 20 0.53 8.34 -2.12
N ALA A 21 -0.55 8.77 -1.48
CA ALA A 21 -1.12 8.06 -0.33
C ALA A 21 -2.64 7.87 -0.50
N ASP A 22 -3.12 6.66 -0.27
CA ASP A 22 -4.56 6.34 -0.26
C ASP A 22 -4.96 5.79 1.11
N ALA A 23 -6.00 6.36 1.72
CA ALA A 23 -6.64 5.80 2.90
C ALA A 23 -7.67 4.76 2.45
N LEU A 24 -7.64 3.58 3.06
CA LEU A 24 -8.51 2.44 2.77
C LEU A 24 -9.43 2.16 3.96
N HIS A 25 -10.66 1.74 3.67
CA HIS A 25 -11.58 1.15 4.64
C HIS A 25 -12.18 -0.13 4.04
N TYR A 26 -11.82 -1.28 4.58
CA TYR A 26 -12.30 -2.58 4.11
C TYR A 26 -13.72 -2.83 4.61
N THR A 27 -14.62 -3.16 3.67
CA THR A 27 -16.02 -3.54 3.96
C THR A 27 -16.25 -5.04 3.80
N THR A 28 -15.31 -5.74 3.16
CA THR A 28 -15.28 -7.21 3.05
C THR A 28 -13.90 -7.69 3.43
N MET A 29 -13.86 -8.52 4.46
CA MET A 29 -12.64 -8.99 5.13
C MET A 29 -12.52 -10.50 5.04
N PHE A 30 -11.29 -11.01 5.08
CA PHE A 30 -11.03 -12.42 5.36
C PHE A 30 -10.66 -12.56 6.85
N ALA A 31 -11.05 -13.66 7.48
CA ALA A 31 -11.14 -13.78 8.94
C ALA A 31 -9.83 -13.49 9.71
N GLU A 32 -8.66 -13.63 9.07
CA GLU A 32 -7.37 -13.46 9.73
C GLU A 32 -6.81 -12.02 9.63
N LYS A 33 -7.46 -11.13 8.86
CA LYS A 33 -7.10 -9.70 8.84
C LYS A 33 -8.24 -8.88 9.48
N PRO A 34 -8.13 -8.49 10.76
CA PRO A 34 -9.23 -7.83 11.49
C PRO A 34 -9.26 -6.30 11.34
N PHE A 35 -8.37 -5.71 10.53
CA PHE A 35 -8.17 -4.26 10.50
C PHE A 35 -8.90 -3.58 9.35
N GLU A 36 -10.03 -2.94 9.66
CA GLU A 36 -10.84 -2.22 8.68
C GLU A 36 -10.13 -1.00 8.07
N PRO A 37 -9.43 -0.13 8.83
CA PRO A 37 -8.74 1.00 8.24
C PRO A 37 -7.28 0.66 7.91
N ALA A 38 -6.79 1.16 6.78
CA ALA A 38 -5.38 1.09 6.41
C ALA A 38 -4.94 2.34 5.64
N LEU A 39 -3.63 2.62 5.64
CA LEU A 39 -3.00 3.65 4.84
C LEU A 39 -2.01 3.01 3.87
N LEU A 40 -2.21 3.25 2.57
CA LEU A 40 -1.34 2.78 1.51
C LEU A 40 -0.45 3.93 1.01
N LEU A 41 0.86 3.76 1.09
CA LEU A 41 1.88 4.72 0.67
C LEU A 41 2.64 4.19 -0.54
N PHE A 42 2.65 4.94 -1.64
CA PHE A 42 3.41 4.62 -2.85
C PHE A 42 4.67 5.49 -2.93
N CYS A 43 5.82 4.87 -3.12
CA CYS A 43 7.10 5.57 -3.26
C CYS A 43 7.52 5.71 -4.73
N ALA A 44 8.30 6.75 -5.04
CA ALA A 44 8.78 7.05 -6.40
C ALA A 44 9.65 5.95 -7.02
N ASN A 45 10.28 5.11 -6.18
CA ASN A 45 11.15 4.01 -6.60
C ASN A 45 10.43 2.67 -6.80
N GLY A 46 9.09 2.66 -6.79
CA GLY A 46 8.30 1.42 -6.92
C GLY A 46 8.14 0.64 -5.62
N ALA A 47 8.62 1.15 -4.49
CA ALA A 47 8.32 0.59 -3.18
C ALA A 47 6.94 1.06 -2.68
N TYR A 48 6.28 0.27 -1.84
CA TYR A 48 5.09 0.70 -1.12
C TYR A 48 5.17 0.28 0.35
N ARG A 49 4.31 0.89 1.16
CA ARG A 49 3.98 0.44 2.51
C ARG A 49 2.47 0.46 2.70
N ILE A 50 1.92 -0.57 3.32
CA ILE A 50 0.55 -0.53 3.85
C ILE A 50 0.61 -0.60 5.37
N LEU A 51 0.01 0.41 6.02
CA LEU A 51 0.00 0.59 7.46
C LEU A 51 -1.40 0.31 7.98
N SER A 52 -1.52 -0.55 8.98
CA SER A 52 -2.75 -0.85 9.74
C SER A 52 -2.43 -0.82 11.25
N PRO A 53 -3.43 -0.85 12.14
CA PRO A 53 -3.20 -1.06 13.56
C PRO A 53 -2.29 -2.27 13.84
N GLY A 54 -1.07 -2.01 14.33
CA GLY A 54 -0.10 -3.07 14.65
C GLY A 54 0.62 -3.69 13.45
N GLU A 55 0.37 -3.22 12.22
CA GLU A 55 0.93 -3.77 10.99
C GLU A 55 1.63 -2.69 10.15
N ASP A 56 2.80 -3.03 9.62
CA ASP A 56 3.54 -2.26 8.62
C ASP A 56 4.11 -3.24 7.60
N HIS A 57 3.44 -3.35 6.46
CA HIS A 57 3.85 -4.26 5.39
C HIS A 57 4.48 -3.49 4.24
N PRO A 58 5.81 -3.55 4.11
CA PRO A 58 6.49 -3.00 2.96
C PRO A 58 6.54 -3.99 1.80
N GLY A 59 6.72 -3.45 0.60
CA GLY A 59 6.88 -4.27 -0.59
C GLY A 59 7.21 -3.47 -1.83
N SER A 60 7.02 -4.10 -2.98
CA SER A 60 7.14 -3.47 -4.30
C SER A 60 5.78 -3.47 -5.01
N TYR A 61 5.51 -2.44 -5.79
CA TYR A 61 4.27 -2.33 -6.57
C TYR A 61 4.55 -2.14 -8.06
N VAL A 62 3.59 -2.55 -8.89
CA VAL A 62 3.53 -2.26 -10.33
C VAL A 62 2.10 -1.85 -10.65
N ALA A 63 1.92 -0.65 -11.19
CA ALA A 63 0.63 -0.18 -11.68
C ALA A 63 0.51 -0.39 -13.19
N GLU A 64 -0.64 -0.88 -13.66
CA GLU A 64 -0.90 -1.07 -15.10
C GLU A 64 -1.11 0.26 -15.86
N GLY A 65 -1.21 1.37 -15.13
CA GLY A 65 -1.34 2.72 -15.67
C GLY A 65 -0.94 3.79 -14.65
N PRO A 66 -1.18 5.08 -14.94
CA PRO A 66 -0.94 6.16 -14.00
C PRO A 66 -1.67 5.92 -12.67
N LEU A 67 -1.00 6.17 -11.55
CA LEU A 67 -1.58 5.97 -10.21
C LEU A 67 -2.81 6.85 -9.95
N ASP A 68 -2.94 7.96 -10.67
CA ASP A 68 -4.05 8.92 -10.60
C ASP A 68 -5.15 8.68 -11.63
N ALA A 69 -5.06 7.62 -12.44
CA ALA A 69 -6.14 7.25 -13.36
C ALA A 69 -7.44 6.92 -12.61
N ASP A 70 -8.59 7.21 -13.23
CA ASP A 70 -9.93 6.93 -12.69
C ASP A 70 -10.10 5.46 -12.29
N ARG A 71 -9.50 4.57 -13.08
CA ARG A 71 -9.39 3.14 -12.80
C ARG A 71 -7.96 2.69 -13.00
N VAL A 72 -7.41 2.02 -12.00
CA VAL A 72 -6.06 1.48 -12.06
C VAL A 72 -6.00 0.16 -11.32
N ARG A 73 -5.40 -0.83 -11.96
CA ARG A 73 -5.01 -2.09 -11.35
C ARG A 73 -3.56 -2.00 -10.91
N VAL A 74 -3.30 -2.44 -9.69
CA VAL A 74 -1.96 -2.42 -9.10
C VAL A 74 -1.66 -3.76 -8.47
N ASP A 75 -0.54 -4.32 -8.87
CA ASP A 75 0.04 -5.53 -8.32
C ASP A 75 1.03 -5.14 -7.21
N PHE A 76 0.93 -5.79 -6.05
CA PHE A 76 1.78 -5.59 -4.90
C PHE A 76 2.44 -6.91 -4.49
N ILE A 77 3.76 -6.88 -4.32
CA ILE A 77 4.55 -7.98 -3.78
C ILE A 77 5.02 -7.55 -2.39
N SER A 78 4.35 -8.04 -1.36
CA SER A 78 4.73 -7.84 0.04
C SER A 78 6.05 -8.56 0.30
N TRP A 79 7.00 -7.87 0.90
CA TRP A 79 8.26 -8.48 1.31
C TRP A 79 8.04 -9.48 2.46
N PRO A 80 8.99 -10.40 2.68
CA PRO A 80 8.88 -11.38 3.77
C PRO A 80 8.62 -10.76 5.14
N SER A 81 7.54 -11.20 5.80
CA SER A 81 7.24 -10.87 7.20
C SER A 81 6.78 -12.11 7.98
N GLU A 82 6.63 -11.99 9.30
CA GLU A 82 6.15 -13.10 10.14
C GLU A 82 4.72 -13.51 9.77
N ASP A 83 3.89 -12.56 9.36
CA ASP A 83 2.50 -12.78 8.94
C ASP A 83 2.40 -13.73 7.73
N TRP A 84 3.43 -13.75 6.89
CA TRP A 84 3.51 -14.55 5.68
C TRP A 84 4.50 -15.72 5.80
N ASN A 85 4.80 -16.18 7.02
CA ASN A 85 5.76 -17.26 7.28
C ASN A 85 7.15 -16.99 6.68
N ARG A 86 7.62 -15.73 6.76
CA ARG A 86 8.88 -15.27 6.16
C ARG A 86 8.97 -15.50 4.65
N ASN A 87 7.84 -15.38 3.97
CA ASN A 87 7.72 -15.50 2.52
C ASN A 87 6.91 -14.32 1.95
N VAL A 88 6.81 -14.23 0.62
CA VAL A 88 6.17 -13.10 -0.07
C VAL A 88 4.67 -13.32 -0.24
N ALA A 89 3.86 -12.32 0.07
CA ALA A 89 2.44 -12.31 -0.28
C ALA A 89 2.23 -11.47 -1.55
N PHE A 90 1.28 -11.86 -2.38
CA PHE A 90 0.93 -11.12 -3.59
C PHE A 90 -0.49 -10.58 -3.47
N HIS A 91 -0.63 -9.26 -3.62
CA HIS A 91 -1.93 -8.59 -3.65
C HIS A 91 -2.15 -8.01 -5.05
N VAL A 92 -3.37 -8.13 -5.54
CA VAL A 92 -3.85 -7.39 -6.70
C VAL A 92 -4.97 -6.50 -6.21
N LEU A 93 -4.85 -5.19 -6.40
CA LEU A 93 -5.94 -4.27 -6.12
C LEU A 93 -6.41 -3.60 -7.40
N ASP A 94 -7.72 -3.59 -7.61
CA ASP A 94 -8.38 -2.79 -8.64
C ASP A 94 -9.05 -1.60 -7.95
N PHE A 95 -8.62 -0.38 -8.29
CA PHE A 95 -9.18 0.86 -7.77
C PHE A 95 -10.15 1.48 -8.78
N ASP A 96 -11.31 1.93 -8.30
CA ASP A 96 -12.27 2.78 -9.02
C ASP A 96 -12.44 4.08 -8.24
N ARG A 97 -11.72 5.11 -8.68
CA ARG A 97 -11.67 6.43 -8.01
C ARG A 97 -12.96 7.22 -8.19
N THR A 98 -13.69 6.99 -9.27
CA THR A 98 -14.98 7.62 -9.52
C THR A 98 -16.02 7.22 -8.47
N SER A 99 -16.02 5.95 -8.06
CA SER A 99 -16.91 5.42 -7.02
C SER A 99 -16.27 5.36 -5.62
N GLY A 100 -14.96 5.59 -5.52
CA GLY A 100 -14.19 5.46 -4.29
C GLY A 100 -14.15 4.02 -3.78
N ARG A 101 -14.18 3.02 -4.66
CA ARG A 101 -14.21 1.59 -4.32
C ARG A 101 -12.95 0.88 -4.76
N PHE A 102 -12.57 -0.16 -4.02
CA PHE A 102 -11.53 -1.08 -4.46
C PHE A 102 -11.93 -2.54 -4.22
N THR A 103 -11.38 -3.43 -5.03
CA THR A 103 -11.34 -4.87 -4.77
C THR A 103 -9.90 -5.32 -4.60
N GLN A 104 -9.71 -6.37 -3.80
CA GLN A 104 -8.40 -6.96 -3.56
C GLN A 104 -8.48 -8.49 -3.70
N GLN A 105 -7.47 -9.06 -4.36
CA GLN A 105 -7.15 -10.48 -4.31
C GLN A 105 -5.82 -10.65 -3.60
N LEU A 106 -5.77 -11.51 -2.58
CA LEU A 106 -4.56 -11.85 -1.82
C LEU A 106 -4.19 -13.31 -2.06
N ARG A 107 -2.97 -13.56 -2.52
CA ARG A 107 -2.37 -14.88 -2.59
C ARG A 107 -1.33 -15.02 -1.49
N LEU A 108 -1.59 -15.93 -0.56
CA LEU A 108 -0.68 -16.27 0.52
C LEU A 108 0.27 -17.40 0.11
N PRO A 109 1.51 -17.42 0.61
CA PRO A 109 2.42 -18.54 0.45
C PRO A 109 1.79 -19.88 0.82
N GLY A 110 1.75 -20.82 -0.13
CA GLY A 110 1.25 -22.17 0.11
C GLY A 110 -0.28 -22.31 0.16
N ASP A 111 -1.03 -21.21 0.04
CA ASP A 111 -2.49 -21.24 -0.04
C ASP A 111 -2.94 -21.43 -1.50
N PRO A 112 -3.69 -22.50 -1.83
CA PRO A 112 -4.14 -22.73 -3.19
C PRO A 112 -5.19 -21.72 -3.65
N GLU A 113 -5.96 -21.12 -2.73
CA GLU A 113 -7.12 -20.30 -3.05
C GLU A 113 -6.90 -18.84 -2.64
N PRO A 114 -7.01 -17.88 -3.59
CA PRO A 114 -6.93 -16.47 -3.27
C PRO A 114 -7.98 -16.03 -2.25
N LYS A 115 -7.60 -15.15 -1.33
CA LYS A 115 -8.53 -14.46 -0.45
C LYS A 115 -9.04 -13.19 -1.11
N HIS A 116 -10.33 -12.92 -0.97
CA HIS A 116 -10.96 -11.77 -1.58
C HIS A 116 -11.35 -10.76 -0.51
N GLN A 117 -11.00 -9.51 -0.76
CA GLN A 117 -11.38 -8.38 0.08
C GLN A 117 -11.89 -7.25 -0.80
N ALA A 118 -12.62 -6.31 -0.21
CA ALA A 118 -13.11 -5.14 -0.91
C ALA A 118 -13.36 -4.01 0.09
N GLY A 119 -13.44 -2.80 -0.41
CA GLY A 119 -13.70 -1.66 0.45
C GLY A 119 -13.83 -0.35 -0.31
N ARG A 120 -13.62 0.71 0.45
CA ARG A 120 -13.62 2.09 -0.02
C ARG A 120 -12.25 2.71 0.16
N HIS A 121 -11.95 3.67 -0.69
CA HIS A 121 -10.71 4.41 -0.59
C HIS A 121 -10.87 5.86 -0.98
N THR A 122 -9.93 6.69 -0.52
CA THR A 122 -9.78 8.07 -0.99
C THR A 122 -8.31 8.48 -0.93
N GLU A 123 -7.95 9.42 -1.78
CA GLU A 123 -6.61 10.00 -1.78
C GLU A 123 -6.41 10.91 -0.57
N VAL A 124 -5.24 10.78 0.06
CA VAL A 124 -4.84 11.57 1.23
C VAL A 124 -3.43 12.12 1.10
N THR A 125 -2.85 12.12 -0.10
CA THR A 125 -1.49 12.62 -0.38
C THR A 125 -1.25 14.01 0.21
N ALA A 126 -2.19 14.94 0.02
CA ALA A 126 -2.08 16.32 0.52
C ALA A 126 -2.30 16.49 2.04
N LEU A 127 -2.75 15.45 2.76
CA LEU A 127 -3.09 15.53 4.19
C LEU A 127 -1.93 15.24 5.13
N GLY A 128 -0.77 14.87 4.60
CA GLY A 128 0.40 14.55 5.41
C GLY A 128 1.70 14.79 4.68
N ARG A 129 2.76 14.96 5.47
CA ARG A 129 4.13 14.72 4.99
C ARG A 129 4.38 13.25 5.23
N TRP A 130 4.05 12.44 4.23
CA TRP A 130 4.28 11.01 4.26
C TRP A 130 5.72 10.74 3.88
N ASP A 131 6.40 9.94 4.67
CA ASP A 131 7.82 9.63 4.50
C ASP A 131 8.12 8.20 4.97
N ALA A 132 9.39 7.81 4.86
CA ALA A 132 9.87 6.51 5.27
C ALA A 132 9.65 6.22 6.77
N ASP A 133 9.52 7.26 7.61
CA ASP A 133 9.37 7.14 9.06
C ASP A 133 7.89 7.17 9.50
N THR A 134 6.97 7.37 8.57
CA THR A 134 5.53 7.39 8.85
C THR A 134 5.11 6.04 9.44
N THR A 135 4.51 6.05 10.64
CA THR A 135 3.89 4.87 11.27
C THR A 135 2.38 5.00 11.35
N TRP A 136 1.68 3.89 11.61
CA TRP A 136 0.25 3.90 11.84
C TRP A 136 -0.14 4.85 12.98
N GLU A 137 0.58 4.85 14.09
CA GLU A 137 0.31 5.68 15.27
C GLU A 137 0.44 7.17 14.97
N SER A 138 1.38 7.53 14.09
CA SER A 138 1.58 8.91 13.64
C SER A 138 0.51 9.36 12.62
N ALA A 139 0.02 8.44 11.80
CA ALA A 139 -0.88 8.73 10.68
C ALA A 139 -2.36 8.67 11.09
N ALA A 140 -2.76 7.67 11.88
CA ALA A 140 -4.16 7.40 12.20
C ALA A 140 -4.89 8.59 12.85
N PRO A 141 -4.30 9.34 13.82
CA PRO A 141 -4.96 10.51 14.39
C PRO A 141 -5.24 11.60 13.36
N ARG A 142 -4.37 11.77 12.36
CA ARG A 142 -4.53 12.76 11.28
C ARG A 142 -5.62 12.36 10.30
N LEU A 143 -5.83 11.06 10.12
CA LEU A 143 -6.79 10.49 9.17
C LEU A 143 -8.13 10.12 9.82
N ALA A 144 -8.33 10.41 11.11
CA ALA A 144 -9.52 9.99 11.85
C ALA A 144 -10.84 10.40 11.18
N SER A 145 -10.95 11.65 10.73
CA SER A 145 -12.14 12.13 10.01
C SER A 145 -12.32 11.48 8.63
N VAL A 146 -11.21 11.18 7.95
CA VAL A 146 -11.21 10.48 6.65
C VAL A 146 -11.73 9.06 6.83
N PHE A 147 -11.21 8.32 7.81
CA PHE A 147 -11.66 6.96 8.10
C PHE A 147 -13.13 6.92 8.54
N ALA A 148 -13.57 7.89 9.34
CA ALA A 148 -14.98 8.02 9.71
C ALA A 148 -15.89 8.26 8.48
N ALA A 149 -15.45 9.09 7.53
CA ALA A 149 -16.19 9.34 6.30
C ALA A 149 -16.24 8.10 5.39
N LEU A 150 -15.12 7.37 5.25
CA LEU A 150 -15.08 6.13 4.49
C LEU A 150 -15.98 5.04 5.09
N ALA A 151 -16.06 4.93 6.42
CA ALA A 151 -16.91 3.97 7.11
C ALA A 151 -18.41 4.27 6.98
N ALA A 152 -18.77 5.55 6.80
CA ALA A 152 -20.17 5.98 6.68
C ALA A 152 -20.75 5.84 5.26
N GLY A 153 -19.90 5.67 4.24
CA GLY A 153 -20.30 5.60 2.83
C GLY A 153 -20.86 4.26 2.42
#